data_AF-A0A3B9FIX7-F1
#
_entry.id   AF-A0A3B9FIX7-F1
#
_cell.length_a   1.000
_cell.length_b   1.000
_cell.length_c   1.000
_cell.angle_alpha   90.00
_cell.angle_beta   90.00
_cell.angle_gamma   90.00
#
_symmetry.space_group_name_H-M   'P 1'
#
loop_
_entity.id
_entity.type
_entity.pdbx_description
1 polymer ?
#
loop_
_entity_poly.entity_id
_entity_poly.type
_entity_poly.pdbx_seq_one_letter_code
_entity_poly.pdbx_strand_id
1 'polypeptide(L)'
;GENLWKAIHQLKGDVICYVDADISNIHPRFVYGLVAPLIHREEIHYVKAFYDRPLNYSSGLRSTGGGRVTEILIRPLFSLFYPELTNVIQPLSGEYAARREVLEIIPFPIGYGVETSHLLDLYEKFGLDAFAQTDLDRRVHRNQTTNALGKMSFGILQTFFNRLHAQGKIDQMPDMETFYRRFEVEDGVYNQLVQEVVEEERPPMIEIEEYLSRAVSP
;
A
#
# COMPACT_ATOMS: atom_id res chain seq x y z
N GLY A 1 2.77 -7.27 -1.58
CA GLY A 1 3.44 -7.99 -0.49
C GLY A 1 4.71 -8.72 -0.90
N GLU A 2 4.54 -9.92 -1.46
CA GLU A 2 5.62 -10.93 -1.60
C GLU A 2 6.98 -10.41 -2.07
N ASN A 3 7.02 -9.71 -3.21
CA ASN A 3 8.27 -9.21 -3.78
C ASN A 3 8.89 -8.11 -2.92
N LEU A 4 8.07 -7.28 -2.27
CA LEU A 4 8.53 -6.23 -1.36
C LEU A 4 9.18 -6.86 -0.12
N TRP A 5 8.51 -7.86 0.47
CA TRP A 5 9.03 -8.59 1.62
C TRP A 5 10.36 -9.27 1.32
N LYS A 6 10.46 -10.01 0.20
CA LYS A 6 11.71 -10.63 -0.25
C LYS A 6 12.82 -9.61 -0.55
N ALA A 7 12.46 -8.40 -0.97
CA ALA A 7 13.45 -7.35 -1.23
C ALA A 7 14.18 -6.93 0.06
N ILE A 8 13.50 -6.91 1.22
CA ILE A 8 14.14 -6.64 2.51
C ILE A 8 15.26 -7.64 2.75
N HIS A 9 14.95 -8.93 2.58
CA HIS A 9 15.93 -10.00 2.72
C HIS A 9 17.12 -9.82 1.76
N GLN A 10 16.87 -9.42 0.50
CA GLN A 10 17.92 -9.33 -0.51
C GLN A 10 18.83 -8.10 -0.35
N LEU A 11 18.25 -6.95 -0.04
CA LEU A 11 18.92 -5.64 0.00
C LEU A 11 19.77 -5.47 1.27
N LYS A 12 20.76 -4.58 1.23
CA LYS A 12 21.66 -4.27 2.35
C LYS A 12 21.58 -2.84 2.90
N GLY A 13 20.92 -1.92 2.19
CA GLY A 13 20.89 -0.50 2.59
C GLY A 13 19.95 -0.24 3.76
N ASP A 14 20.30 0.74 4.60
CA ASP A 14 19.50 1.18 5.77
C ASP A 14 18.19 1.86 5.37
N VAL A 15 18.11 2.36 4.14
CA VAL A 15 16.90 2.89 3.52
C VAL A 15 16.55 2.02 2.31
N ILE A 16 15.30 1.61 2.23
CA ILE A 16 14.76 0.87 1.08
C ILE A 16 13.76 1.77 0.37
N CYS A 17 13.95 1.94 -0.94
CA CYS A 17 13.06 2.69 -1.81
C CYS A 17 12.42 1.74 -2.82
N TYR A 18 11.09 1.69 -2.81
CA TYR A 18 10.27 0.95 -3.75
C TYR A 18 9.74 1.89 -4.81
N VAL A 19 9.85 1.47 -6.08
CA VAL A 19 9.36 2.22 -7.24
C VAL A 19 8.73 1.23 -8.20
N ASP A 20 7.51 1.51 -8.66
CA ASP A 20 6.82 0.63 -9.60
C ASP A 20 7.58 0.54 -10.94
N ALA A 21 7.67 -0.68 -11.47
CA ALA A 21 8.40 -0.95 -12.70
C ALA A 21 7.59 -0.59 -13.98
N ASP A 22 6.32 -0.21 -13.85
CA ASP A 22 5.43 0.13 -14.98
C ASP A 22 5.27 1.65 -15.21
N ILE A 23 6.11 2.46 -14.57
CA ILE A 23 6.13 3.92 -14.73
C ILE A 23 6.81 4.27 -16.06
N SER A 24 6.05 4.89 -16.96
CA SER A 24 6.54 5.25 -18.31
C SER A 24 7.39 6.53 -18.34
N ASN A 25 7.17 7.45 -17.39
CA ASN A 25 7.85 8.74 -17.33
C ASN A 25 8.81 8.85 -16.13
N ILE A 26 9.57 7.78 -15.87
CA ILE A 26 10.48 7.70 -14.72
C ILE A 26 11.47 8.88 -14.71
N HIS A 27 11.64 9.49 -13.55
CA HIS A 27 12.58 10.58 -13.31
C HIS A 27 13.39 10.26 -12.05
N PRO A 28 14.68 10.66 -11.94
CA PRO A 28 15.49 10.41 -10.74
C PRO A 28 14.87 10.87 -9.41
N ARG A 29 13.88 11.77 -9.47
CA ARG A 29 13.16 12.32 -8.30
C ARG A 29 12.33 11.26 -7.59
N PHE A 30 11.91 10.23 -8.32
CA PHE A 30 11.22 9.08 -7.77
C PHE A 30 12.08 8.32 -6.76
N VAL A 31 13.41 8.51 -6.77
CA VAL A 31 14.30 7.96 -5.75
C VAL A 31 14.74 9.05 -4.77
N TYR A 32 15.43 10.09 -5.25
CA TYR A 32 16.02 11.08 -4.32
C TYR A 32 14.96 11.86 -3.55
N GLY A 33 13.77 12.09 -4.13
CA GLY A 33 12.67 12.78 -3.46
C GLY A 33 12.14 11.99 -2.27
N LEU A 34 11.98 10.68 -2.43
CA LEU A 34 11.52 9.80 -1.35
C LEU A 34 12.57 9.57 -0.26
N VAL A 35 13.84 9.50 -0.66
CA VAL A 35 14.95 9.25 0.28
C VAL A 35 15.30 10.51 1.08
N ALA A 36 15.19 11.70 0.51
CA ALA A 36 15.66 12.94 1.15
C ALA A 36 15.06 13.20 2.56
N PRO A 37 13.74 13.04 2.81
CA PRO A 37 13.19 13.22 4.16
C PRO A 37 13.80 12.25 5.19
N LEU A 38 14.13 11.02 4.80
CA LEU A 38 14.74 10.02 5.69
C LEU A 38 16.19 10.35 6.04
N ILE A 39 16.89 11.11 5.19
CA ILE A 39 18.26 11.55 5.44
C ILE A 39 18.29 12.80 6.33
N HIS A 40 17.35 13.72 6.13
CA HIS A 40 17.37 15.02 6.78
C HIS A 40 16.56 15.09 8.08
N ARG A 41 15.71 14.09 8.35
CA ARG A 41 14.78 14.08 9.49
C ARG A 41 14.79 12.71 10.15
N GLU A 42 15.38 12.63 11.35
CA GLU A 42 15.52 11.38 12.09
C GLU A 42 14.18 10.82 12.54
N GLU A 43 13.23 11.71 12.85
CA GLU A 43 11.86 11.36 13.25
C GLU A 43 11.05 10.69 12.13
N ILE A 44 11.48 10.83 10.88
CA ILE A 44 10.78 10.23 9.73
C ILE A 44 11.30 8.81 9.50
N HIS A 45 10.36 7.87 9.45
CA HIS A 45 10.63 6.46 9.18
C HIS A 45 10.05 5.98 7.85
N TYR A 46 8.98 6.62 7.34
CA TYR A 46 8.26 6.18 6.15
C TYR A 46 7.82 7.36 5.28
N VAL A 47 8.16 7.35 3.99
CA VAL A 47 7.88 8.44 3.04
C VAL A 47 7.04 7.94 1.89
N LYS A 48 5.89 8.56 1.66
CA LYS A 48 4.99 8.24 0.55
C LYS A 48 5.08 9.25 -0.59
N ALA A 49 5.09 8.75 -1.81
CA ALA A 49 4.91 9.60 -2.98
C ALA A 49 3.48 10.10 -3.09
N PHE A 50 3.33 11.34 -3.56
CA PHE A 50 2.13 11.79 -4.26
C PHE A 50 2.53 12.47 -5.57
N TYR A 51 1.59 12.61 -6.49
CA TYR A 51 1.83 13.14 -7.83
C TYR A 51 0.50 13.51 -8.50
N ASP A 52 0.54 14.37 -9.51
CA ASP A 52 -0.58 14.58 -10.41
C ASP A 52 -0.76 13.36 -11.32
N ARG A 53 -2.02 12.94 -11.47
CA ARG A 53 -2.43 11.91 -12.42
C ARG A 53 -3.11 12.61 -13.59
N PRO A 54 -2.50 12.62 -14.79
CA PRO A 54 -3.11 13.21 -15.97
C PRO A 54 -4.31 12.35 -16.41
N LEU A 55 -5.46 12.55 -15.78
CA LEU A 55 -6.73 12.03 -16.23
C LEU A 55 -7.29 13.03 -17.24
N ASN A 56 -7.79 12.53 -18.38
CA ASN A 56 -8.51 13.33 -19.37
C ASN A 56 -9.84 13.80 -18.77
N TYR A 57 -9.81 14.78 -17.87
CA TYR A 57 -11.02 15.45 -17.39
C TYR A 57 -11.31 16.69 -18.23
N SER A 58 -12.56 16.77 -18.69
CA SER A 58 -13.08 17.82 -19.57
C SER A 58 -13.45 19.13 -18.85
N SER A 59 -13.17 19.28 -17.55
CA SER A 59 -13.60 20.49 -16.82
C SER A 59 -12.79 20.77 -15.55
N GLY A 60 -11.96 21.81 -15.60
CA GLY A 60 -11.65 22.79 -14.54
C GLY A 60 -11.14 22.35 -13.16
N LEU A 61 -11.77 21.39 -12.51
CA LEU A 61 -11.30 20.77 -11.27
C LEU A 61 -10.59 19.46 -11.60
N ARG A 62 -9.27 19.46 -11.46
CA ARG A 62 -8.52 18.20 -11.40
C ARG A 62 -8.75 17.60 -10.02
N SER A 63 -9.35 16.42 -9.96
CA SER A 63 -9.21 15.59 -8.77
C SER A 63 -7.73 15.22 -8.65
N THR A 64 -7.00 15.92 -7.78
CA THR A 64 -5.63 15.51 -7.37
C THR A 64 -5.66 14.19 -6.58
N GLY A 65 -6.86 13.78 -6.17
CA GLY A 65 -7.18 12.54 -5.47
C GLY A 65 -6.77 11.29 -6.25
N GLY A 66 -6.46 10.23 -5.52
CA GLY A 66 -5.78 9.05 -6.03
C GLY A 66 -6.53 8.19 -7.03
N GLY A 67 -6.20 6.91 -7.06
CA GLY A 67 -6.94 5.98 -7.92
C GLY A 67 -8.40 5.87 -7.51
N ARG A 68 -9.25 5.31 -8.37
CA ARG A 68 -10.65 4.99 -8.02
C ARG A 68 -10.78 4.27 -6.67
N VAL A 69 -9.90 3.30 -6.38
CA VAL A 69 -9.85 2.58 -5.10
C VAL A 69 -9.42 3.50 -3.95
N THR A 70 -8.47 4.40 -4.17
CA THR A 70 -8.09 5.40 -3.16
C THR A 70 -9.29 6.25 -2.74
N GLU A 71 -10.01 6.80 -3.71
CA GLU A 71 -11.09 7.77 -3.45
C GLU A 71 -12.39 7.11 -2.95
N ILE A 72 -12.75 5.95 -3.51
CA ILE A 72 -14.04 5.29 -3.23
C ILE A 72 -13.95 4.31 -2.06
N LEU A 73 -12.77 3.78 -1.76
CA LEU A 73 -12.58 2.77 -0.71
C LEU A 73 -11.71 3.29 0.44
N ILE A 74 -10.45 3.60 0.17
CA ILE A 74 -9.48 3.90 1.24
C ILE A 74 -9.83 5.19 1.98
N ARG A 75 -10.16 6.26 1.27
CA ARG A 75 -10.51 7.54 1.91
C ARG A 75 -11.70 7.37 2.87
N PRO A 76 -12.84 6.78 2.47
CA PRO A 76 -13.94 6.49 3.39
C PRO A 76 -13.51 5.61 4.59
N LEU A 77 -12.74 4.55 4.37
CA LEU A 77 -12.27 3.68 5.45
C LEU A 77 -11.38 4.42 6.45
N PHE A 78 -10.43 5.23 5.97
CA PHE A 78 -9.59 6.07 6.84
C PHE A 78 -10.45 7.11 7.56
N SER A 79 -11.37 7.79 6.88
CA SER A 79 -12.27 8.76 7.54
C SER A 79 -13.12 8.15 8.65
N LEU A 80 -13.48 6.87 8.56
CA LEU A 80 -14.27 6.17 9.57
C LEU A 80 -13.43 5.66 10.74
N PHE A 81 -12.23 5.11 10.48
CA PHE A 81 -11.49 4.33 11.48
C PHE A 81 -10.09 4.87 11.81
N TYR A 82 -9.49 5.67 10.93
CA TYR A 82 -8.17 6.29 11.12
C TYR A 82 -8.16 7.74 10.57
N PRO A 83 -8.92 8.67 11.16
CA PRO A 83 -9.09 10.02 10.62
C PRO A 83 -7.76 10.75 10.37
N GLU A 84 -6.74 10.51 11.19
CA GLU A 84 -5.41 11.09 11.07
C GLU A 84 -4.70 10.68 9.77
N LEU A 85 -4.92 9.44 9.30
CA LEU A 85 -4.35 8.93 8.05
C LEU A 85 -5.01 9.54 6.80
N THR A 86 -6.12 10.28 6.94
CA THR A 86 -6.73 11.00 5.81
C THR A 86 -5.82 12.12 5.26
N ASN A 87 -4.81 12.53 6.05
CA ASN A 87 -3.75 13.44 5.64
C ASN A 87 -2.76 12.83 4.64
N VAL A 88 -2.80 11.51 4.42
CA VAL A 88 -2.02 10.85 3.36
C VAL A 88 -2.72 11.06 2.00
N ILE A 89 -2.04 11.76 1.09
CA ILE A 89 -2.59 12.21 -0.20
C ILE A 89 -2.83 11.00 -1.13
N GLN A 90 -1.86 10.11 -1.26
CA GLN A 90 -1.91 8.90 -2.11
C GLN A 90 -1.57 7.64 -1.27
N PRO A 91 -2.50 7.15 -0.43
CA PRO A 91 -2.21 6.03 0.48
C PRO A 91 -1.84 4.72 -0.26
N LEU A 92 -2.31 4.55 -1.49
CA LEU A 92 -2.03 3.37 -2.33
C LEU A 92 -0.93 3.60 -3.39
N SER A 93 -0.09 4.63 -3.27
CA SER A 93 1.06 4.78 -4.18
C SER A 93 2.05 3.62 -4.01
N GLY A 94 2.51 3.01 -5.10
CA GLY A 94 3.56 1.98 -5.06
C GLY A 94 4.94 2.57 -4.78
N GLU A 95 5.10 3.88 -4.95
CA GLU A 95 6.34 4.59 -4.71
C GLU A 95 6.42 5.08 -3.26
N TYR A 96 7.34 4.49 -2.50
CA TYR A 96 7.62 4.88 -1.14
C TYR A 96 9.06 4.51 -0.74
N ALA A 97 9.60 5.19 0.25
CA ALA A 97 10.85 4.81 0.88
C ALA A 97 10.66 4.70 2.39
N ALA A 98 11.41 3.81 3.03
CA ALA A 98 11.37 3.64 4.47
C ALA A 98 12.73 3.26 5.01
N ARG A 99 12.95 3.53 6.31
CA ARG A 99 14.05 2.91 7.04
C ARG A 99 13.82 1.40 7.07
N ARG A 100 14.88 0.64 6.84
CA ARG A 100 14.86 -0.82 6.87
C ARG A 100 14.25 -1.34 8.16
N GLU A 101 14.67 -0.80 9.29
CA GLU A 101 14.24 -1.23 10.64
C GLU A 101 12.71 -1.24 10.81
N VAL A 102 11.97 -0.31 10.20
CA VAL A 102 10.52 -0.27 10.33
C VAL A 102 9.81 -1.25 9.41
N LEU A 103 10.43 -1.60 8.28
CA LEU A 103 9.91 -2.64 7.38
C LEU A 103 10.17 -4.04 7.93
N GLU A 104 11.23 -4.24 8.70
CA GLU A 104 11.57 -5.56 9.23
C GLU A 104 10.63 -6.03 10.35
N ILE A 105 9.99 -5.10 11.06
CA ILE A 105 9.16 -5.39 12.24
C ILE A 105 7.66 -5.46 11.95
N ILE A 106 7.25 -5.27 10.69
CA ILE A 106 5.85 -5.35 10.27
C ILE A 106 5.64 -6.53 9.33
N PRO A 107 4.47 -7.19 9.38
CA PRO A 107 4.13 -8.22 8.42
C PRO A 107 3.71 -7.63 7.06
N PHE A 108 3.73 -8.46 6.02
CA PHE A 108 3.47 -8.07 4.63
C PHE A 108 2.35 -8.91 4.01
N PRO A 109 1.13 -8.38 3.91
CA PRO A 109 0.06 -8.99 3.11
C PRO A 109 0.50 -9.21 1.67
N ILE A 110 0.29 -10.42 1.15
CA ILE A 110 0.52 -10.77 -0.24
C ILE A 110 -0.59 -10.13 -1.10
N GLY A 111 -0.19 -9.58 -2.25
CA GLY A 111 -1.10 -8.83 -3.10
C GLY A 111 -1.25 -7.37 -2.66
N TYR A 112 -2.49 -6.86 -2.78
CA TYR A 112 -2.84 -5.44 -2.81
C TYR A 112 -3.08 -4.80 -1.44
N GLY A 113 -3.13 -5.58 -0.37
CA GLY A 113 -3.34 -5.07 0.99
C GLY A 113 -2.10 -4.39 1.58
N VAL A 114 -0.91 -4.61 1.01
CA VAL A 114 0.38 -4.25 1.61
C VAL A 114 0.55 -2.75 1.82
N GLU A 115 0.17 -1.89 0.87
CA GLU A 115 0.31 -0.45 1.05
C GLU A 115 -0.62 0.07 2.16
N THR A 116 -1.80 -0.53 2.30
CA THR A 116 -2.74 -0.19 3.37
C THR A 116 -2.22 -0.69 4.71
N SER A 117 -1.80 -1.95 4.82
CA SER A 117 -1.30 -2.50 6.08
C SER A 117 -0.08 -1.75 6.60
N HIS A 118 0.87 -1.38 5.74
CA HIS A 118 2.02 -0.58 6.14
C HIS A 118 1.61 0.73 6.81
N LEU A 119 0.64 1.44 6.24
CA LEU A 119 0.15 2.68 6.83
C LEU A 119 -0.49 2.43 8.19
N LEU A 120 -1.32 1.39 8.33
CA LEU A 120 -1.97 1.06 9.61
C LEU A 120 -0.98 0.60 10.67
N ASP A 121 -0.09 -0.33 10.32
CA ASP A 121 0.84 -0.97 11.25
C ASP A 121 1.91 0.01 11.75
N LEU A 122 2.43 0.85 10.85
CA LEU A 122 3.39 1.88 11.23
C LEU A 122 2.74 3.06 11.96
N TYR A 123 1.49 3.40 11.63
CA TYR A 123 0.75 4.42 12.37
C TYR A 123 0.50 4.01 13.81
N GLU A 124 0.04 2.78 14.07
CA GLU A 124 -0.18 2.30 15.43
C GLU A 124 1.13 2.21 16.24
N LYS A 125 2.27 1.94 15.59
CA LYS A 125 3.58 1.83 16.26
C LYS A 125 4.25 3.17 16.52
N PHE A 126 4.17 4.11 15.57
CA PHE A 126 5.01 5.32 15.57
C PHE A 126 4.23 6.64 15.46
N GLY A 127 2.91 6.58 15.24
CA GLY A 127 2.08 7.76 15.05
C GLY A 127 2.30 8.44 13.69
N LEU A 128 1.54 9.51 13.44
CA LEU A 128 1.57 10.22 12.16
C LEU A 128 2.89 10.99 11.93
N ASP A 129 3.56 11.41 12.99
CA ASP A 129 4.81 12.19 12.92
C ASP A 129 5.96 11.39 12.29
N ALA A 130 5.87 10.07 12.25
CA ALA A 130 6.83 9.19 11.59
C ALA A 130 6.73 9.19 10.05
N PHE A 131 5.69 9.82 9.50
CA PHE A 131 5.40 9.82 8.07
C PHE A 131 5.78 11.15 7.42
N ALA A 132 6.36 11.08 6.23
CA ALA A 132 6.48 12.22 5.33
C ALA A 132 5.86 11.90 3.96
N GLN A 133 5.63 12.94 3.17
CA GLN A 133 5.09 12.83 1.82
C GLN A 133 5.89 13.69 0.86
N THR A 134 6.14 13.20 -0.35
CA THR A 134 6.91 13.93 -1.37
C THR A 134 6.13 14.02 -2.68
N ASP A 135 6.08 15.23 -3.24
CA ASP A 135 5.54 15.47 -4.58
C ASP A 135 6.54 14.99 -5.64
N LEU A 136 6.12 14.01 -6.43
CA LEU A 136 6.88 13.48 -7.57
C LEU A 136 6.40 14.06 -8.91
N ASP A 137 5.62 15.15 -8.87
CA ASP A 137 5.11 15.95 -9.99
C ASP A 137 4.08 15.18 -10.83
N ARG A 138 4.52 14.24 -11.66
CA ARG A 138 3.62 13.51 -12.57
C ARG A 138 3.98 12.05 -12.65
N ARG A 139 2.97 11.19 -12.59
CA ARG A 139 3.11 9.75 -12.80
C ARG A 139 2.17 9.25 -13.91
N VAL A 140 2.76 8.59 -14.91
CA VAL A 140 2.06 7.97 -16.03
C VAL A 140 2.29 6.46 -16.00
N HIS A 141 1.22 5.70 -15.77
CA HIS A 141 1.22 4.26 -15.67
C HIS A 141 -0.06 3.68 -16.29
N ARG A 142 -0.13 2.36 -16.42
CA ARG A 142 -1.27 1.69 -17.03
C ARG A 142 -2.51 1.77 -16.13
N ASN A 143 -3.65 2.15 -16.72
CA ASN A 143 -4.94 2.10 -16.04
C ASN A 143 -5.43 0.66 -15.88
N GLN A 144 -5.83 0.30 -14.67
CA GLN A 144 -6.44 -0.99 -14.36
C GLN A 144 -7.92 -1.04 -14.80
N THR A 145 -8.41 -2.23 -15.18
CA THR A 145 -9.83 -2.44 -15.48
C THR A 145 -10.66 -2.37 -14.19
N THR A 146 -11.95 -2.04 -14.28
CA THR A 146 -12.84 -2.03 -13.11
C THR A 146 -12.89 -3.40 -12.43
N ASN A 147 -12.82 -4.49 -13.20
CA ASN A 147 -12.76 -5.86 -12.68
C ASN A 147 -11.50 -6.09 -11.82
N ALA A 148 -10.33 -5.63 -12.29
CA ALA A 148 -9.10 -5.71 -11.51
C ALA A 148 -9.18 -4.87 -10.23
N LEU A 149 -9.80 -3.69 -10.30
CA LEU A 149 -10.02 -2.84 -9.13
C LEU A 149 -10.98 -3.47 -8.11
N GLY A 150 -12.02 -4.19 -8.56
CA GLY A 150 -12.93 -4.91 -7.67
C GLY A 150 -12.21 -5.99 -6.86
N LYS A 151 -11.35 -6.78 -7.51
CA LYS A 151 -10.48 -7.76 -6.82
C LYS A 151 -9.50 -7.09 -5.86
N MET A 152 -8.89 -5.97 -6.28
CA MET A 152 -8.00 -5.16 -5.43
C MET A 152 -8.72 -4.70 -4.16
N SER A 153 -9.91 -4.10 -4.31
CA SER A 153 -10.74 -3.64 -3.20
C SER A 153 -11.11 -4.77 -2.24
N PHE A 154 -11.45 -5.95 -2.77
CA PHE A 154 -11.79 -7.11 -1.94
C PHE A 154 -10.62 -7.57 -1.06
N GLY A 155 -9.40 -7.63 -1.62
CA GLY A 155 -8.21 -7.96 -0.84
C GLY A 155 -7.87 -6.88 0.20
N ILE A 156 -7.96 -5.61 -0.17
CA ILE A 156 -7.74 -4.48 0.76
C ILE A 156 -8.73 -4.52 1.94
N LEU A 157 -10.00 -4.83 1.68
CA LEU A 157 -11.03 -4.93 2.73
C LEU A 157 -10.70 -6.04 3.73
N GLN A 158 -10.28 -7.22 3.25
CA GLN A 158 -9.84 -8.31 4.12
C GLN A 158 -8.68 -7.86 5.02
N THR A 159 -7.63 -7.29 4.43
CA THR A 159 -6.48 -6.76 5.20
C THR A 159 -6.91 -5.70 6.21
N PHE A 160 -7.77 -4.76 5.82
CA PHE A 160 -8.20 -3.66 6.67
C PHE A 160 -9.00 -4.15 7.89
N PHE A 161 -9.97 -5.04 7.68
CA PHE A 161 -10.76 -5.60 8.79
C PHE A 161 -9.94 -6.51 9.70
N ASN A 162 -9.01 -7.31 9.13
CA ASN A 162 -8.05 -8.08 9.93
C ASN A 162 -7.24 -7.16 10.86
N ARG A 163 -6.78 -6.00 10.37
CA ARG A 163 -6.08 -5.01 11.21
C ARG A 163 -6.99 -4.35 12.25
N LEU A 164 -8.21 -3.96 11.91
CA LEU A 164 -9.16 -3.42 12.88
C LEU A 164 -9.40 -4.41 14.03
N HIS A 165 -9.54 -5.69 13.72
CA HIS A 165 -9.72 -6.74 14.72
C HIS A 165 -8.45 -6.95 15.55
N ALA A 166 -7.30 -7.12 14.92
CA ALA A 166 -6.01 -7.32 15.60
C ALA A 166 -5.63 -6.15 16.52
N GLN A 167 -6.06 -4.93 16.19
CA GLN A 167 -5.81 -3.71 16.96
C GLN A 167 -6.93 -3.41 17.98
N GLY A 168 -7.89 -4.32 18.16
CA GLY A 168 -8.96 -4.19 19.15
C GLY A 168 -9.96 -3.07 18.86
N LYS A 169 -10.06 -2.60 17.61
CA LYS A 169 -11.06 -1.59 17.20
C LYS A 169 -12.42 -2.22 16.85
N ILE A 170 -12.43 -3.53 16.57
CA ILE A 170 -13.64 -4.34 16.39
C ILE A 170 -13.51 -5.62 17.22
N ASP A 171 -14.40 -5.78 18.21
CA ASP A 171 -14.38 -6.92 19.14
C ASP A 171 -14.83 -8.23 18.49
N GLN A 172 -15.87 -8.17 17.65
CA GLN A 172 -16.45 -9.34 17.00
C GLN A 172 -16.37 -9.20 15.49
N MET A 173 -15.65 -10.12 14.86
CA MET A 173 -15.56 -10.23 13.42
C MET A 173 -16.10 -11.59 12.99
N PRO A 174 -17.10 -11.66 12.09
CA PRO A 174 -17.50 -12.94 11.51
C PRO A 174 -16.38 -13.51 10.65
N ASP A 175 -16.43 -14.82 10.40
CA ASP A 175 -15.55 -15.44 9.40
C ASP A 175 -15.76 -14.74 8.05
N MET A 176 -14.67 -14.17 7.51
CA MET A 176 -14.72 -13.46 6.24
C MET A 176 -14.72 -14.46 5.08
N GLU A 177 -15.64 -14.26 4.14
CA GLU A 177 -15.67 -14.97 2.87
C GLU A 177 -14.39 -14.69 2.05
N THR A 178 -13.84 -15.72 1.41
CA THR A 178 -12.66 -15.61 0.53
C THR A 178 -13.03 -15.58 -0.95
N PHE A 179 -14.28 -15.89 -1.30
CA PHE A 179 -14.73 -15.92 -2.69
C PHE A 179 -15.27 -14.56 -3.15
N TYR A 180 -14.51 -13.88 -3.99
CA TYR A 180 -14.95 -12.68 -4.70
C TYR A 180 -15.88 -13.05 -5.86
N ARG A 181 -17.09 -12.50 -5.84
CA ARG A 181 -18.16 -12.81 -6.80
C ARG A 181 -18.50 -11.56 -7.62
N ARG A 182 -18.53 -11.70 -8.94
CA ARG A 182 -18.88 -10.61 -9.87
C ARG A 182 -19.64 -11.16 -11.07
N PHE A 183 -20.12 -10.27 -11.94
CA PHE A 183 -20.81 -10.66 -13.16
C PHE A 183 -20.01 -10.26 -14.40
N GLU A 184 -20.12 -11.07 -15.45
CA GLU A 184 -19.74 -10.73 -16.81
C GLU A 184 -20.93 -10.92 -17.75
N VAL A 185 -20.95 -10.16 -18.85
CA VAL A 185 -22.03 -10.20 -19.84
C VAL A 185 -21.45 -10.61 -21.17
N GLU A 186 -21.99 -11.69 -21.73
CA GLU A 186 -21.67 -12.20 -23.06
C GLU A 186 -22.99 -12.48 -23.78
N ASP A 187 -23.20 -11.88 -24.97
CA ASP A 187 -24.43 -12.02 -25.76
C ASP A 187 -25.75 -11.79 -25.00
N GLY A 188 -25.73 -10.86 -24.03
CA GLY A 188 -26.90 -10.54 -23.19
C GLY A 188 -27.16 -11.54 -22.05
N VAL A 189 -26.32 -12.57 -21.91
CA VAL A 189 -26.35 -13.52 -20.80
C VAL A 189 -25.44 -13.03 -19.68
N TYR A 190 -25.97 -12.99 -18.46
CA TYR A 190 -25.24 -12.60 -17.26
C TYR A 190 -24.71 -13.85 -16.56
N ASN A 191 -23.39 -14.00 -16.53
CA ASN A 191 -22.72 -15.12 -15.86
C ASN A 191 -22.04 -14.64 -14.58
N GLN A 192 -22.30 -15.33 -13.47
CA GLN A 192 -21.59 -15.06 -12.23
C GLN A 192 -20.20 -15.71 -12.27
N LEU A 193 -19.17 -14.89 -12.14
CA LEU A 193 -17.81 -15.35 -11.93
C LEU A 193 -17.49 -15.36 -10.44
N VAL A 194 -16.92 -16.47 -10.01
CA VAL A 194 -16.47 -16.69 -8.64
C VAL A 194 -14.97 -16.92 -8.68
N GLN A 195 -14.23 -16.14 -7.90
CA GLN A 195 -12.79 -16.26 -7.78
C GLN A 195 -12.40 -16.29 -6.32
N GLU A 196 -11.59 -17.26 -5.93
CA GLU A 196 -10.98 -17.26 -4.60
C GLU A 196 -9.90 -16.18 -4.51
N VAL A 197 -9.98 -15.38 -3.44
CA VAL A 197 -9.06 -14.30 -3.10
C VAL A 197 -8.80 -14.40 -1.60
N VAL A 198 -7.79 -15.17 -1.24
CA VAL A 198 -7.34 -15.32 0.15
C VAL A 198 -6.28 -14.27 0.44
N GLU A 199 -6.41 -13.63 1.59
CA GLU A 199 -5.33 -12.84 2.16
C GLU A 199 -4.31 -13.78 2.80
N GLU A 200 -3.11 -13.82 2.23
CA GLU A 200 -1.95 -14.49 2.82
C GLU A 200 -0.97 -13.43 3.28
N GLU A 201 -0.28 -13.66 4.40
CA GLU A 201 0.62 -12.68 4.99
C GLU A 201 2.01 -13.28 5.25
N ARG A 202 3.05 -12.50 4.99
CA ARG A 202 4.42 -12.82 5.42
C ARG A 202 4.68 -12.24 6.80
N PRO A 203 5.34 -12.99 7.71
CA PRO A 203 5.65 -12.49 9.04
C PRO A 203 6.66 -11.32 8.95
N PRO A 204 6.84 -10.56 10.04
CA PRO A 204 7.96 -9.63 10.18
C PRO A 204 9.29 -10.29 9.76
N MET A 205 10.11 -9.58 8.99
CA MET A 205 11.39 -10.12 8.52
C MET A 205 12.33 -10.49 9.67
N ILE A 206 12.23 -9.80 10.80
CA ILE A 206 12.99 -10.15 12.02
C ILE A 206 12.62 -11.52 12.60
N GLU A 207 11.50 -12.13 12.21
CA GLU A 207 11.10 -13.47 12.64
C GLU A 207 11.70 -14.57 11.75
N ILE A 208 12.43 -14.21 10.68
CA ILE A 208 13.08 -15.16 9.79
C ILE A 208 14.50 -15.43 10.26
N GLU A 209 14.78 -16.68 10.67
CA GLU A 209 16.08 -17.09 11.20
C GLU A 209 17.22 -16.86 10.21
N GLU A 210 17.00 -17.19 8.93
CA GLU A 210 18.00 -16.98 7.87
C GLU A 210 18.34 -15.50 7.69
N TYR A 211 17.37 -14.61 7.88
CA TYR A 211 17.60 -13.18 7.80
C TYR A 211 18.51 -12.69 8.93
N LEU A 212 18.21 -13.08 10.17
CA LEU A 212 18.99 -12.72 11.35
C LEU A 212 20.42 -13.24 11.27
N SER A 213 20.61 -14.48 10.84
CA SER A 213 21.94 -15.09 10.70
C SER A 213 22.84 -14.35 9.70
N ARG A 214 22.25 -13.73 8.67
CA ARG A 214 22.97 -12.92 7.68
C ARG A 214 23.37 -11.56 8.22
N ALA A 215 22.52 -10.91 9.03
CA ALA A 215 22.83 -9.60 9.61
C ALA A 215 24.04 -9.63 10.57
N VAL A 216 24.35 -10.79 11.15
CA VAL A 216 25.49 -11.02 12.05
C VAL A 216 26.79 -11.35 11.28
N SER A 217 26.72 -11.57 9.96
CA SER A 217 27.88 -11.92 9.15
C SER A 217 28.50 -10.66 8.50
N PRO A 218 29.76 -10.30 8.84
CA PRO A 218 30.43 -9.07 8.40
C PRO A 218 30.68 -8.99 6.89
#